data_AF-A0A1Y5FCE6-F1
#
_entry.id   AF-A0A1Y5FCE6-F1
#
_cell.length_a   1.000
_cell.length_b   1.000
_cell.length_c   1.000
_cell.angle_alpha   90.00
_cell.angle_beta   90.00
_cell.angle_gamma   90.00
#
_symmetry.space_group_name_H-M   'P 1'
#
loop_
_entity.id
_entity.type
_entity.pdbx_description
1 polymer ?
#
loop_
_entity_poly.entity_id
_entity_poly.type
_entity_poly.pdbx_seq_one_letter_code
_entity_poly.pdbx_strand_id
1 'polypeptide(L)'
;MNTSITIGLILCALLLFTVIKLVLGLFSESRLLRYDFPTGWGSKILSRYKLCKNLSEKQMPSLQKKIQILVGKNKIDGLEELTVNIDIRLAVAFEMSLLNMKKKTAKLYRNVSPISILPISAYAQFKNRSSHTLYWNDEENSLYLETPTNEFVKHSYYLWLRVDKRFSKFSDQELLDLHIVLAQDCWPSEKHFTQYLGLLGEQEKIEK
;
A
#
# COMPACT_ATOMS: atom_id res chain seq x y z
N MET A 1 9.77 24.79 49.30
CA MET A 1 9.88 23.32 49.26
C MET A 1 8.77 22.68 48.42
N ASN A 2 7.51 23.09 48.60
CA ASN A 2 6.36 22.51 47.87
C ASN A 2 6.42 22.70 46.35
N THR A 3 6.89 23.85 45.86
CA THR A 3 6.92 24.16 44.41
C THR A 3 7.82 23.21 43.62
N SER A 4 8.96 22.81 44.19
CA SER A 4 9.89 21.85 43.55
C SER A 4 9.27 20.45 43.46
N ILE A 5 8.56 20.03 44.51
CA ILE A 5 7.84 18.75 44.56
C ILE A 5 6.70 18.75 43.54
N THR A 6 5.93 19.83 43.44
CA THR A 6 4.84 19.96 42.46
C THR A 6 5.37 19.93 41.02
N ILE A 7 6.48 20.62 40.73
CA ILE A 7 7.11 20.60 39.41
C ILE A 7 7.62 19.19 39.07
N GLY A 8 8.23 18.50 40.03
CA GLY A 8 8.68 17.11 39.85
C GLY A 8 7.53 16.15 39.55
N LEU A 9 6.39 16.29 40.23
CA LEU A 9 5.18 15.50 39.98
C LEU A 9 4.61 15.74 38.58
N ILE A 10 4.58 16.99 38.10
CA ILE A 10 4.10 17.33 36.75
C ILE A 10 5.01 16.69 35.68
N LEU A 11 6.33 16.77 35.85
CA LEU A 11 7.31 16.16 34.95
C LEU A 11 7.18 14.63 34.90
N CYS A 12 7.05 13.98 36.06
CA CYS A 12 6.82 12.53 36.13
C CYS A 12 5.50 12.13 35.48
N ALA A 13 4.42 12.89 35.67
CA ALA A 13 3.13 12.60 35.04
C ALA A 13 3.21 12.72 33.50
N LEU A 14 3.92 13.72 32.97
CA LEU A 14 4.14 13.88 31.53
C LEU A 14 4.97 12.74 30.94
N LEU A 15 6.03 12.32 31.63
CA LEU A 15 6.82 11.15 31.23
C LEU A 15 6.00 9.86 31.28
N LEU A 16 5.21 9.64 32.33
CA LEU A 16 4.34 8.48 32.43
C LEU A 16 3.29 8.47 31.32
N PHE A 17 2.67 9.62 31.03
CA PHE A 17 1.68 9.75 29.95
C PHE A 17 2.28 9.43 28.58
N THR A 18 3.49 9.90 28.30
CA THR A 18 4.19 9.58 27.05
C THR A 18 4.53 8.10 26.95
N VAL A 19 5.02 7.46 28.02
CA VAL A 19 5.27 6.01 28.07
C VAL A 19 3.98 5.21 27.85
N ILE A 20 2.89 5.55 28.55
CA ILE A 20 1.59 4.90 28.40
C ILE A 20 1.08 5.03 26.95
N LYS A 21 1.16 6.21 26.33
CA LYS A 21 0.79 6.40 24.93
C LYS A 21 1.61 5.51 23.98
N LEU A 22 2.91 5.39 24.25
CA LEU A 22 3.83 4.59 23.45
C LEU A 22 3.50 3.10 23.57
N VAL A 23 3.26 2.62 24.79
CA VAL A 23 2.85 1.24 25.09
C VAL A 23 1.49 0.91 24.47
N LEU A 24 0.47 1.77 24.64
CA LEU A 24 -0.85 1.57 24.04
C LEU A 24 -0.80 1.60 22.51
N GLY A 25 0.04 2.46 21.92
CA GLY A 25 0.30 2.46 20.48
C GLY A 25 0.85 1.12 19.98
N LEU A 26 1.85 0.57 20.68
CA LEU A 26 2.43 -0.75 20.37
C LEU A 26 1.40 -1.89 20.51
N PHE A 27 0.56 -1.87 21.55
CA PHE A 27 -0.48 -2.88 21.71
C PHE A 27 -1.59 -2.79 20.65
N SER A 28 -1.98 -1.59 20.22
CA SER A 28 -3.01 -1.41 19.19
C SER A 28 -2.59 -2.02 17.84
N GLU A 29 -1.33 -1.85 17.44
CA GLU A 29 -0.79 -2.47 16.23
C GLU A 29 -0.70 -3.99 16.37
N SER A 30 -0.41 -4.50 17.57
CA SER A 30 -0.34 -5.94 17.81
C SER A 30 -1.68 -6.67 17.72
N ARG A 31 -2.81 -6.00 18.04
CA ARG A 31 -4.15 -6.63 17.98
C ARG A 31 -4.55 -6.98 16.54
N LEU A 32 -4.28 -6.10 15.58
CA LEU A 32 -4.51 -6.36 14.14
C LEU A 32 -3.68 -7.54 13.61
N LEU A 33 -2.59 -7.90 14.30
CA LEU A 33 -1.68 -8.98 13.91
C LEU A 33 -2.00 -10.34 14.55
N ARG A 34 -3.01 -10.40 15.43
CA ARG A 34 -3.42 -11.64 16.13
C ARG A 34 -4.58 -12.36 15.45
N TYR A 35 -5.29 -11.70 14.54
CA TYR A 35 -6.41 -12.30 13.83
C TYR A 35 -5.94 -12.94 12.54
N ASP A 36 -6.50 -14.12 12.24
CA ASP A 36 -6.28 -14.78 10.96
C ASP A 36 -6.70 -13.87 9.80
N PHE A 37 -6.09 -14.12 8.64
CA PHE A 37 -6.44 -13.40 7.42
C PHE A 37 -7.92 -13.68 7.07
N PRO A 38 -8.77 -12.66 6.89
CA PRO A 38 -10.21 -12.88 6.73
C PRO A 38 -10.55 -13.82 5.57
N THR A 39 -11.57 -14.65 5.78
CA THR A 39 -12.02 -15.63 4.78
C THR A 39 -12.46 -14.94 3.49
N GLY A 40 -12.09 -15.52 2.34
CA GLY A 40 -12.42 -14.99 1.01
C GLY A 40 -11.58 -13.81 0.52
N TRP A 41 -10.78 -13.15 1.37
CA TRP A 41 -9.89 -12.07 0.90
C TRP A 41 -8.79 -12.62 0.00
N GLY A 42 -8.25 -13.80 0.33
CA GLY A 42 -7.17 -14.43 -0.42
C GLY A 42 -7.60 -14.79 -1.84
N SER A 43 -8.81 -15.36 -1.99
CA SER A 43 -9.35 -15.70 -3.31
C SER A 43 -9.63 -14.46 -4.16
N LYS A 44 -10.17 -13.38 -3.57
CA LYS A 44 -10.34 -12.09 -4.27
C LYS A 44 -9.00 -11.56 -4.80
N ILE A 45 -7.96 -11.55 -3.97
CA ILE A 45 -6.61 -11.11 -4.39
C ILE A 45 -6.06 -12.02 -5.49
N LEU A 46 -6.09 -13.34 -5.32
CA LEU A 46 -5.56 -14.30 -6.29
C LEU A 46 -6.28 -14.25 -7.64
N SER A 47 -7.57 -13.90 -7.64
CA SER A 47 -8.34 -13.71 -8.87
C SER A 47 -7.98 -12.42 -9.61
N ARG A 48 -7.60 -11.37 -8.88
CA ARG A 48 -7.29 -10.04 -9.43
C ARG A 48 -5.83 -9.88 -9.83
N TYR A 49 -4.91 -10.53 -9.11
CA TYR A 49 -3.46 -10.34 -9.26
C TYR A 49 -2.76 -11.69 -9.48
N LYS A 50 -2.27 -11.94 -10.70
CA LYS A 50 -1.59 -13.20 -11.00
C LYS A 50 -0.17 -13.23 -10.40
N LEU A 51 0.43 -12.06 -10.12
CA LEU A 51 1.72 -11.95 -9.44
C LEU A 51 1.80 -12.72 -8.12
N CYS A 52 0.65 -12.88 -7.43
CA CYS A 52 0.53 -13.67 -6.22
C CYS A 52 0.94 -15.13 -6.36
N LYS A 53 0.75 -15.73 -7.54
CA LYS A 53 1.05 -17.14 -7.78
C LYS A 53 2.54 -17.46 -7.73
N ASN A 54 3.36 -16.44 -7.93
CA ASN A 54 4.82 -16.56 -7.95
C ASN A 54 5.46 -16.28 -6.57
N LEU A 55 4.63 -16.00 -5.54
CA LEU A 55 5.12 -15.75 -4.19
C LEU A 55 5.39 -17.07 -3.47
N SER A 56 6.51 -17.14 -2.74
CA SER A 56 6.83 -18.32 -1.94
C SER A 56 5.89 -18.47 -0.74
N GLU A 57 5.85 -19.69 -0.17
CA GLU A 57 5.06 -20.02 1.02
C GLU A 57 5.38 -19.12 2.23
N LYS A 58 6.61 -18.57 2.29
CA LYS A 58 7.02 -17.61 3.33
C LYS A 58 6.59 -16.17 3.03
N GLN A 59 6.47 -15.80 1.75
CA GLN A 59 6.15 -14.43 1.33
C GLN A 59 4.65 -14.15 1.45
N MET A 60 3.79 -15.11 1.11
CA MET A 60 2.34 -14.92 1.11
C MET A 60 1.77 -14.54 2.49
N PRO A 61 2.11 -15.22 3.61
CA PRO A 61 1.60 -14.84 4.93
C PRO A 61 2.07 -13.44 5.37
N SER A 62 3.31 -13.07 5.04
CA SER A 62 3.85 -11.74 5.32
C SER A 62 3.10 -10.65 4.54
N LEU A 63 2.76 -10.92 3.29
CA LEU A 63 1.98 -10.03 2.44
C LEU A 63 0.55 -9.86 2.96
N GLN A 64 -0.14 -10.97 3.25
CA GLN A 64 -1.49 -10.98 3.82
C GLN A 64 -1.60 -10.14 5.09
N LYS A 65 -0.62 -10.29 6.00
CA LYS A 65 -0.54 -9.50 7.24
C LYS A 65 -0.45 -8.01 6.97
N LYS A 66 0.29 -7.58 5.95
CA LYS A 66 0.39 -6.16 5.57
C LYS A 66 -0.90 -5.64 4.96
N ILE A 67 -1.54 -6.45 4.11
CA ILE A 67 -2.83 -6.10 3.53
C ILE A 67 -3.85 -5.86 4.64
N GLN A 68 -3.94 -6.76 5.62
CA GLN A 68 -4.84 -6.61 6.76
C GLN A 68 -4.58 -5.32 7.55
N ILE A 69 -3.31 -4.99 7.81
CA ILE A 69 -2.93 -3.72 8.45
C ILE A 69 -3.38 -2.52 7.62
N LEU A 70 -3.11 -2.52 6.32
CA LEU A 70 -3.43 -1.38 5.45
C LEU A 70 -4.93 -1.20 5.25
N VAL A 71 -5.70 -2.29 5.09
CA VAL A 71 -7.17 -2.22 5.02
C VAL A 71 -7.76 -1.61 6.30
N GLY A 72 -7.19 -1.93 7.47
CA GLY A 72 -7.64 -1.40 8.75
C GLY A 72 -7.14 0.03 9.07
N LYS A 73 -6.07 0.50 8.45
CA LYS A 73 -5.43 1.79 8.76
C LYS A 73 -5.68 2.90 7.74
N ASN A 74 -5.71 2.57 6.45
CA ASN A 74 -5.78 3.58 5.40
C ASN A 74 -7.22 4.04 5.20
N LYS A 75 -7.41 5.36 5.19
CA LYS A 75 -8.66 5.98 4.78
C LYS A 75 -8.67 6.09 3.26
N ILE A 76 -9.56 5.31 2.66
CA ILE A 76 -9.89 5.40 1.24
C ILE A 76 -11.23 6.10 1.17
N ASP A 77 -11.26 7.21 0.44
CA ASP A 77 -12.44 8.03 0.24
C ASP A 77 -12.91 7.85 -1.20
N GLY A 78 -14.14 7.39 -1.36
CA GLY A 78 -14.80 7.32 -2.66
C GLY A 78 -15.43 8.67 -2.98
N LEU A 79 -15.20 9.15 -4.20
CA LEU A 79 -15.78 10.38 -4.72
C LEU A 79 -16.95 10.05 -5.66
N GLU A 80 -17.80 11.04 -5.96
CA GLU A 80 -18.92 10.89 -6.92
C GLU A 80 -19.78 9.66 -6.64
N GLU A 81 -20.22 9.53 -5.38
CA GLU A 81 -21.09 8.44 -4.90
C GLU A 81 -20.45 7.04 -4.92
N LEU A 82 -19.16 6.92 -5.27
CA LEU A 82 -18.45 5.64 -5.19
C LEU A 82 -18.42 5.14 -3.74
N THR A 83 -19.12 4.04 -3.48
CA THR A 83 -19.11 3.38 -2.18
C THR A 83 -17.85 2.53 -2.03
N VAL A 84 -16.99 2.87 -1.06
CA VAL A 84 -15.74 2.14 -0.81
C VAL A 84 -16.02 0.80 -0.13
N ASN A 85 -16.16 -0.24 -0.96
CA ASN A 85 -16.34 -1.62 -0.54
C ASN A 85 -14.98 -2.31 -0.20
N ILE A 86 -15.05 -3.59 0.18
CA ILE A 86 -13.85 -4.37 0.53
C ILE A 86 -12.95 -4.64 -0.68
N ASP A 87 -13.50 -4.74 -1.88
CA ASP A 87 -12.72 -5.02 -3.10
C ASP A 87 -11.76 -3.89 -3.43
N ILE A 88 -12.23 -2.64 -3.35
CA ILE A 88 -11.42 -1.44 -3.52
C ILE A 88 -10.32 -1.40 -2.45
N ARG A 89 -10.68 -1.62 -1.19
CA ARG A 89 -9.72 -1.63 -0.06
C ARG A 89 -8.64 -2.67 -0.25
N LEU A 90 -9.02 -3.87 -0.69
CA LEU A 90 -8.09 -4.96 -0.97
C LEU A 90 -7.18 -4.65 -2.15
N ALA A 91 -7.69 -4.06 -3.22
CA ALA A 91 -6.90 -3.70 -4.40
C ALA A 91 -5.78 -2.72 -4.02
N VAL A 92 -6.14 -1.60 -3.37
CA VAL A 92 -5.17 -0.59 -2.91
C VAL A 92 -4.18 -1.19 -1.91
N ALA A 93 -4.67 -1.88 -0.88
CA ALA A 93 -3.83 -2.47 0.15
C ALA A 93 -2.87 -3.53 -0.40
N PHE A 94 -3.30 -4.33 -1.38
CA PHE A 94 -2.47 -5.30 -2.06
C PHE A 94 -1.32 -4.63 -2.80
N GLU A 95 -1.62 -3.68 -3.69
CA GLU A 95 -0.61 -3.06 -4.56
C GLU A 95 0.45 -2.30 -3.75
N MET A 96 0.03 -1.62 -2.67
CA MET A 96 0.93 -1.01 -1.70
C MET A 96 1.80 -2.05 -0.97
N SER A 97 1.20 -3.17 -0.55
CA SER A 97 1.88 -4.21 0.22
C SER A 97 2.89 -4.99 -0.61
N LEU A 98 2.57 -5.25 -1.88
CA LEU A 98 3.42 -5.94 -2.84
C LEU A 98 4.76 -5.22 -2.98
N LEU A 99 4.71 -3.90 -3.20
CA LEU A 99 5.90 -3.07 -3.34
C LEU A 99 6.70 -2.96 -2.04
N ASN A 100 6.07 -3.17 -0.89
CA ASN A 100 6.71 -3.06 0.42
C ASN A 100 6.98 -4.43 1.07
N MET A 101 7.07 -5.52 0.32
CA MET A 101 7.19 -6.89 0.86
C MET A 101 8.37 -7.11 1.82
N LYS A 102 9.54 -6.49 1.58
CA LYS A 102 10.74 -6.66 2.43
C LYS A 102 10.68 -5.96 3.80
N LYS A 103 10.01 -4.81 3.94
CA LYS A 103 10.02 -4.10 5.23
C LYS A 103 9.09 -4.77 6.23
N LYS A 104 9.53 -4.93 7.47
CA LYS A 104 8.69 -5.45 8.56
C LYS A 104 7.53 -4.50 8.94
N THR A 105 7.55 -3.25 8.48
CA THR A 105 6.56 -2.23 8.87
C THR A 105 5.78 -1.69 7.66
N ALA A 106 4.48 -1.45 7.86
CA ALA A 106 3.60 -0.75 6.92
C ALA A 106 3.76 0.79 6.99
N LYS A 107 4.71 1.31 7.78
CA LYS A 107 4.88 2.74 8.05
C LYS A 107 5.22 3.57 6.80
N LEU A 108 5.65 2.93 5.72
CA LEU A 108 6.04 3.60 4.48
C LEU A 108 4.94 4.53 3.94
N TYR A 109 3.68 4.13 4.09
CA TYR A 109 2.55 4.87 3.54
C TYR A 109 1.71 5.58 4.60
N ARG A 110 2.24 5.76 5.81
CA ARG A 110 1.51 6.42 6.91
C ARG A 110 1.08 7.85 6.57
N ASN A 111 1.82 8.52 5.69
CA ASN A 111 1.56 9.90 5.27
C ASN A 111 0.69 9.98 4.01
N VAL A 112 0.29 8.84 3.44
CA VAL A 112 -0.57 8.77 2.26
C VAL A 112 -2.00 8.60 2.75
N SER A 113 -2.65 9.69 3.14
CA SER A 113 -4.06 9.67 3.56
C SER A 113 -4.70 11.06 3.48
N PRO A 114 -5.96 11.15 3.02
CA PRO A 114 -6.77 10.06 2.43
C PRO A 114 -6.37 9.73 0.98
N ILE A 115 -6.67 8.51 0.53
CA ILE A 115 -6.56 8.09 -0.88
C ILE A 115 -7.94 8.26 -1.51
N SER A 116 -8.07 9.20 -2.44
CA SER A 116 -9.33 9.45 -3.15
C SER A 116 -9.43 8.61 -4.42
N ILE A 117 -10.60 8.01 -4.66
CA ILE A 117 -10.86 7.16 -5.83
C ILE A 117 -12.19 7.58 -6.47
N LEU A 118 -12.19 7.75 -7.78
CA LEU A 118 -13.38 8.04 -8.59
C LEU A 118 -13.96 6.75 -9.21
N PRO A 119 -15.27 6.68 -9.49
CA PRO A 119 -15.80 5.62 -10.32
C PRO A 119 -15.41 5.88 -11.79
N ILE A 120 -15.08 4.83 -12.54
CA ILE A 120 -14.69 4.97 -13.96
C ILE A 120 -15.82 5.58 -14.81
N SER A 121 -17.08 5.39 -14.41
CA SER A 121 -18.26 6.00 -15.03
C SER A 121 -18.23 7.53 -15.00
N ALA A 122 -17.55 8.14 -14.02
CA ALA A 122 -17.39 9.59 -13.93
C ALA A 122 -16.28 10.13 -14.83
N TYR A 123 -15.44 9.29 -15.46
CA TYR A 123 -14.25 9.73 -16.20
C TYR A 123 -14.51 10.90 -17.16
N ALA A 124 -15.61 10.87 -17.93
CA ALA A 124 -15.92 11.92 -18.89
C ALA A 124 -16.01 13.33 -18.27
N GLN A 125 -16.40 13.43 -17.00
CA GLN A 125 -16.53 14.68 -16.25
C GLN A 125 -15.21 15.11 -15.59
N PHE A 126 -14.31 14.16 -15.33
CA PHE A 126 -13.08 14.38 -14.54
C PHE A 126 -11.78 14.26 -15.36
N LYS A 127 -11.84 13.93 -16.65
CA LYS A 127 -10.69 13.88 -17.57
C LYS A 127 -10.00 15.24 -17.75
N ASN A 128 -8.77 15.22 -18.25
CA ASN A 128 -7.91 16.41 -18.45
C ASN A 128 -7.46 17.10 -17.17
N ARG A 129 -7.46 16.39 -16.05
CA ARG A 129 -6.75 16.84 -14.85
C ARG A 129 -5.27 16.57 -15.11
N SER A 130 -4.42 17.59 -15.07
CA SER A 130 -2.97 17.47 -15.27
C SER A 130 -2.27 16.76 -14.10
N SER A 131 -2.86 15.68 -13.60
CA SER A 131 -2.47 14.93 -12.41
C SER A 131 -2.80 13.46 -12.58
N HIS A 132 -2.09 12.61 -11.84
CA HIS A 132 -2.43 11.21 -11.76
C HIS A 132 -3.70 11.01 -10.92
N THR A 133 -4.68 10.30 -11.45
CA THR A 133 -6.00 10.12 -10.81
C THR A 133 -6.36 8.64 -10.73
N LEU A 134 -6.88 8.20 -9.58
CA LEU A 134 -7.32 6.81 -9.38
C LEU A 134 -8.79 6.63 -9.72
N TYR A 135 -9.06 5.60 -10.51
CA TYR A 135 -10.41 5.18 -10.86
C TYR A 135 -10.64 3.73 -10.49
N TRP A 136 -11.87 3.43 -10.10
CA TRP A 136 -12.35 2.08 -9.89
C TRP A 136 -13.29 1.69 -11.01
N ASN A 137 -13.02 0.53 -11.64
CA ASN A 137 -13.91 -0.08 -12.61
C ASN A 137 -14.66 -1.24 -11.94
N ASP A 138 -15.97 -1.07 -11.73
CA ASP A 138 -16.83 -2.08 -11.12
C ASP A 138 -17.02 -3.32 -12.00
N GLU A 139 -17.07 -3.17 -13.32
CA GLU A 139 -17.26 -4.27 -14.27
C GLU A 139 -16.05 -5.21 -14.27
N GLU A 140 -14.85 -4.62 -14.28
CA GLU A 140 -13.60 -5.38 -14.23
C GLU A 140 -13.09 -5.67 -12.81
N ASN A 141 -13.79 -5.15 -11.78
CA ASN A 141 -13.37 -5.23 -10.39
C ASN A 141 -11.89 -4.85 -10.20
N SER A 142 -11.47 -3.76 -10.85
CA SER A 142 -10.06 -3.40 -11.06
C SER A 142 -9.80 -1.91 -10.84
N LEU A 143 -8.63 -1.61 -10.29
CA LEU A 143 -8.14 -0.25 -10.09
C LEU A 143 -7.41 0.23 -11.35
N TYR A 144 -7.60 1.48 -11.71
CA TYR A 144 -6.95 2.14 -12.85
C TYR A 144 -6.31 3.45 -12.40
N LEU A 145 -5.20 3.77 -13.04
CA LEU A 145 -4.50 5.03 -12.94
C LEU A 145 -4.64 5.78 -14.27
N GLU A 146 -5.22 6.98 -14.21
CA GLU A 146 -5.16 7.94 -15.30
C GLU A 146 -3.83 8.69 -15.22
N THR A 147 -3.09 8.77 -16.32
CA THR A 147 -1.89 9.60 -16.46
C THR A 147 -2.26 11.05 -16.80
N PRO A 148 -1.34 12.03 -16.66
CA PRO A 148 -1.57 13.40 -17.10
C PRO A 148 -1.84 13.55 -18.60
N THR A 149 -1.54 12.54 -19.41
CA THR A 149 -1.85 12.46 -20.85
C THR A 149 -3.21 11.81 -21.13
N ASN A 150 -4.01 11.55 -20.08
CA ASN A 150 -5.31 10.87 -20.12
C ASN A 150 -5.25 9.40 -20.56
N GLU A 151 -4.11 8.74 -20.40
CA GLU A 151 -4.01 7.30 -20.65
C GLU A 151 -4.41 6.53 -19.41
N PHE A 152 -5.21 5.48 -19.59
CA PHE A 152 -5.57 4.56 -18.52
C PHE A 152 -4.59 3.40 -18.46
N VAL A 153 -3.94 3.26 -17.32
CA VAL A 153 -3.09 2.12 -17.01
C VAL A 153 -3.71 1.34 -15.87
N LYS A 154 -3.74 0.02 -16.01
CA LYS A 154 -4.30 -0.86 -14.97
C LYS A 154 -3.39 -0.85 -13.75
N HIS A 155 -3.98 -0.93 -12.56
CA HIS A 155 -3.31 -0.84 -11.26
C HIS A 155 -2.79 0.56 -10.92
N SER A 156 -2.18 0.71 -9.75
CA SER A 156 -1.73 2.00 -9.18
C SER A 156 -0.28 1.97 -8.70
N TYR A 157 0.52 0.99 -9.14
CA TYR A 157 1.90 0.81 -8.68
C TYR A 157 2.75 2.08 -8.80
N TYR A 158 2.59 2.87 -9.88
CA TYR A 158 3.31 4.13 -10.07
C TYR A 158 3.19 5.08 -8.86
N LEU A 159 1.98 5.26 -8.31
CA LEU A 159 1.78 6.16 -7.18
C LEU A 159 2.59 5.74 -5.96
N TRP A 160 2.61 4.43 -5.69
CA TRP A 160 3.29 3.85 -4.54
C TRP A 160 4.81 3.84 -4.73
N LEU A 161 5.27 3.62 -5.96
CA LEU A 161 6.68 3.75 -6.33
C LEU A 161 7.15 5.20 -6.14
N ARG A 162 6.38 6.19 -6.62
CA ARG A 162 6.71 7.62 -6.53
C ARG A 162 6.85 8.12 -5.09
N VAL A 163 6.02 7.63 -4.16
CA VAL A 163 6.10 8.05 -2.74
C VAL A 163 7.18 7.31 -1.95
N ASP A 164 7.71 6.20 -2.47
CA ASP A 164 8.71 5.42 -1.77
C ASP A 164 10.12 5.96 -2.03
N LYS A 165 10.78 6.42 -0.96
CA LYS A 165 12.15 6.96 -0.98
C LYS A 165 13.18 6.04 -1.63
N ARG A 166 12.95 4.72 -1.67
CA ARG A 166 13.81 3.77 -2.38
C ARG A 166 13.91 4.07 -3.87
N PHE A 167 12.86 4.67 -4.43
CA PHE A 167 12.71 4.97 -5.84
C PHE A 167 12.88 6.46 -6.16
N SER A 168 13.32 7.28 -5.19
CA SER A 168 13.41 8.74 -5.38
C SER A 168 14.47 9.19 -6.39
N LYS A 169 15.30 8.27 -6.89
CA LYS A 169 16.34 8.54 -7.90
C LYS A 169 15.85 8.27 -9.33
N PHE A 170 14.71 7.59 -9.49
CA PHE A 170 14.15 7.28 -10.80
C PHE A 170 13.34 8.46 -11.30
N SER A 171 13.41 8.68 -12.61
CA SER A 171 12.55 9.61 -13.34
C SER A 171 11.11 9.10 -13.40
N ASP A 172 10.16 10.01 -13.63
CA ASP A 172 8.74 9.64 -13.77
C ASP A 172 8.51 8.60 -14.87
N GLN A 173 9.28 8.67 -15.97
CA GLN A 173 9.18 7.69 -17.06
C GLN A 173 9.64 6.30 -16.61
N GLU A 174 10.78 6.18 -15.92
CA GLU A 174 11.26 4.89 -15.40
C GLU A 174 10.27 4.27 -14.41
N LEU A 175 9.61 5.09 -13.60
CA LEU A 175 8.57 4.63 -12.68
C LEU A 175 7.31 4.15 -13.42
N LEU A 176 6.92 4.81 -14.51
CA LEU A 176 5.80 4.40 -15.35
C LEU A 176 6.11 3.10 -16.09
N ASP A 177 7.33 2.95 -16.62
CA ASP A 177 7.77 1.71 -17.28
C ASP A 177 7.71 0.53 -16.29
N LEU A 178 8.17 0.72 -15.06
CA LEU A 178 8.06 -0.28 -14.00
C LEU A 178 6.60 -0.59 -13.65
N HIS A 179 5.77 0.43 -13.57
CA HIS A 179 4.34 0.26 -13.33
C HIS A 179 3.67 -0.60 -14.41
N ILE A 180 3.98 -0.36 -15.70
CA ILE A 180 3.46 -1.13 -16.83
C ILE A 180 3.90 -2.60 -16.73
N VAL A 181 5.17 -2.87 -16.42
CA VAL A 181 5.69 -4.24 -16.23
C VAL A 181 4.93 -4.97 -15.12
N LEU A 182 4.76 -4.33 -13.97
CA LEU A 182 4.01 -4.90 -12.85
C LEU A 182 2.51 -5.08 -13.18
N ALA A 183 1.94 -4.15 -13.96
CA ALA A 183 0.54 -4.20 -14.37
C ALA A 183 0.24 -5.35 -15.35
N GLN A 184 1.25 -5.84 -16.06
CA GLN A 184 1.16 -7.02 -16.92
C GLN A 184 1.27 -8.34 -16.15
N ASP A 185 1.21 -8.29 -14.82
CA ASP A 185 1.44 -9.42 -13.92
C ASP A 185 2.83 -10.08 -14.07
N CYS A 186 3.80 -9.35 -14.61
CA CYS A 186 5.17 -9.85 -14.80
C CYS A 186 6.08 -9.35 -13.67
N TRP A 187 6.81 -10.27 -13.04
CA TRP A 187 7.94 -9.87 -12.21
C TRP A 187 9.05 -9.33 -13.13
N PRO A 188 9.62 -8.15 -12.84
CA PRO A 188 10.72 -7.62 -13.63
C PRO A 188 11.92 -8.59 -13.62
N SER A 189 12.52 -8.85 -14.78
CA SER A 189 13.67 -9.76 -14.88
C SER A 189 14.97 -9.17 -14.28
N GLU A 190 15.86 -10.03 -13.78
CA GLU A 190 17.15 -9.65 -13.16
C GLU A 190 18.05 -8.73 -14.00
N LYS A 191 18.01 -8.87 -15.33
CA LYS A 191 18.88 -8.13 -16.24
C LYS A 191 18.47 -6.68 -16.47
N HIS A 192 17.18 -6.35 -16.38
CA HIS A 192 16.73 -4.96 -16.49
C HIS A 192 16.85 -4.22 -15.16
N PHE A 193 16.97 -4.95 -14.04
CA PHE A 193 16.60 -4.45 -12.73
C PHE A 193 17.54 -4.88 -11.58
N THR A 194 18.83 -5.10 -11.84
CA THR A 194 19.82 -5.50 -10.81
C THR A 194 19.92 -4.50 -9.65
N GLN A 195 19.57 -3.22 -9.88
CA GLN A 195 19.45 -2.19 -8.84
C GLN A 195 18.17 -2.28 -7.99
N TYR A 196 17.11 -2.91 -8.51
CA TYR A 196 15.77 -2.88 -7.94
C TYR A 196 15.38 -4.17 -7.20
N LEU A 197 15.92 -5.32 -7.59
CA LEU A 197 15.69 -6.61 -6.91
C LEU A 197 16.29 -6.66 -5.49
N GLY A 198 17.38 -5.92 -5.28
CA GLY A 198 17.88 -5.62 -3.93
C GLY A 198 16.79 -5.01 -3.03
N LEU A 199 15.87 -4.24 -3.60
CA LEU A 199 14.82 -3.51 -2.90
C LEU A 199 13.48 -4.28 -2.85
N LEU A 200 13.12 -5.09 -3.85
CA LEU A 200 11.84 -5.83 -3.90
C LEU A 200 11.92 -7.30 -3.47
N GLY A 201 13.08 -7.96 -3.57
CA GLY A 201 13.19 -9.40 -3.30
C GLY A 201 14.18 -10.02 -4.25
N GLU A 202 15.23 -10.67 -3.73
CA GLU A 202 15.93 -11.68 -4.54
C GLU A 202 14.90 -12.76 -4.85
N GLN A 203 14.81 -13.19 -6.11
CA GLN A 203 14.28 -14.51 -6.39
C GLN A 203 15.27 -15.48 -5.74
N GLU A 204 14.85 -16.25 -4.73
CA GLU A 204 15.62 -17.42 -4.31
C GLU A 204 15.85 -18.22 -5.60
N LYS A 205 17.14 -18.41 -5.94
CA LYS A 205 17.56 -19.19 -7.10
C LYS A 205 16.71 -20.45 -7.14
N ILE A 206 15.94 -20.59 -8.20
CA ILE A 206 15.32 -21.86 -8.54
C ILE A 206 16.51 -22.79 -8.86
N GLU A 207 16.95 -23.55 -7.86
CA GLU A 207 17.87 -24.66 -8.08
C GLU A 207 17.16 -25.64 -9.02
N LYS A 208 17.83 -25.91 -10.15
CA LYS A 208 17.42 -26.89 -11.15
C LYS A 208 17.56 -28.30 -10.60
#